data_AF-A0AAD5EZW0-F1
#
_entry.id   AF-A0AAD5EZW0-F1
#
_cell.length_a   1.000
_cell.length_b   1.000
_cell.length_c   1.000
_cell.angle_alpha   90.00
_cell.angle_beta   90.00
_cell.angle_gamma   90.00
#
_symmetry.space_group_name_H-M   'P 1'
#
loop_
_entity.id
_entity.type
_entity.pdbx_description
1 polymer ?
#
loop_
_entity_poly.entity_id
_entity_poly.type
_entity_poly.pdbx_seq_one_letter_code
_entity_poly.pdbx_strand_id
1 'polypeptide(L)'
;MKDLLNKFLNGSSVSEGANDGSRTLSIRPSPEDSNVFLIIPDGAPKEAPPLNTISKRDDKPNFVAYRGPPIPENIIGTATIHFSTTTIDLSIFNQHMVVKNSLSGNWSFETPHMGKFKWKVNQMTGSSYELYDRAERKLAKHGSAGITRPMEKQISVFVPCDDFFTVTIVLSIMACKELDKINEKVAGKLINGIVGM
;
A
#
# COMPACT_ATOMS: atom_id res chain seq x y z
N MET A 1 -7.81 -49.05 13.06
CA MET A 1 -8.54 -47.86 13.58
C MET A 1 -7.73 -47.02 14.57
N LYS A 2 -6.55 -47.45 15.05
CA LYS A 2 -5.67 -46.63 15.91
C LYS A 2 -4.64 -45.81 15.12
N ASP A 3 -4.33 -46.18 13.87
CA ASP A 3 -3.36 -45.46 13.04
C ASP A 3 -3.89 -44.17 12.36
N LEU A 4 -5.20 -43.94 12.39
CA LEU A 4 -5.81 -42.71 11.85
C LEU A 4 -5.86 -41.57 12.88
N LEU A 5 -5.69 -41.87 14.17
CA LEU A 5 -5.72 -40.87 15.23
C LEU A 5 -4.33 -40.25 15.51
N ASN A 6 -3.24 -40.95 15.18
CA ASN A 6 -1.89 -40.39 15.32
C ASN A 6 -1.51 -39.36 14.23
N LYS A 7 -2.27 -39.28 13.12
CA LYS A 7 -2.08 -38.24 12.10
C LYS A 7 -2.78 -36.91 12.42
N PHE A 8 -3.66 -36.87 13.42
CA PHE A 8 -4.33 -35.64 13.87
C PHE A 8 -3.66 -34.97 15.08
N LEU A 9 -2.70 -35.66 15.74
CA LEU A 9 -2.01 -35.16 16.94
C LEU A 9 -0.53 -34.80 16.70
N ASN A 10 0.06 -35.23 15.60
CA ASN A 10 1.36 -34.70 15.15
C ASN A 10 1.10 -33.49 14.26
N GLY A 11 1.24 -32.32 14.88
CA GLY A 11 1.11 -31.02 14.26
C GLY A 11 1.73 -31.00 12.87
N SER A 12 0.96 -30.47 11.92
CA SER A 12 1.52 -29.93 10.71
C SER A 12 2.50 -28.83 11.13
N SER A 13 3.75 -29.22 11.38
CA SER A 13 4.89 -28.34 11.18
C SER A 13 4.82 -27.98 9.71
N VAL A 14 4.07 -26.91 9.41
CA VAL A 14 4.37 -26.08 8.25
C VAL A 14 5.86 -25.85 8.39
N SER A 15 6.62 -26.42 7.45
CA SER A 15 8.04 -26.19 7.35
C SER A 15 8.24 -24.69 7.39
N GLU A 16 8.70 -24.18 8.53
CA GLU A 16 9.33 -22.87 8.64
C GLU A 16 10.59 -22.96 7.77
N GLY A 17 10.41 -22.82 6.46
CA GLY A 17 11.47 -22.27 5.63
C GLY A 17 11.79 -20.93 6.24
N ALA A 18 13.05 -20.74 6.65
CA ALA A 18 13.56 -19.55 7.33
C ALA A 18 12.86 -18.29 6.81
N ASN A 19 11.85 -17.83 7.55
CA ASN A 19 11.02 -16.72 7.13
C ASN A 19 11.82 -15.47 7.52
N ASP A 20 12.53 -14.87 6.56
CA ASP A 20 13.36 -13.67 6.74
C ASP A 20 12.51 -12.40 7.05
N GLY A 21 11.33 -12.59 7.63
CA GLY A 21 10.30 -11.55 7.85
C GLY A 21 9.67 -10.99 6.58
N SER A 22 10.04 -11.50 5.41
CA SER A 22 9.48 -11.08 4.13
C SER A 22 8.03 -11.52 4.00
N ARG A 23 7.15 -10.63 3.52
CA ARG A 23 5.75 -10.94 3.25
C ARG A 23 5.23 -10.19 2.05
N THR A 24 4.21 -10.75 1.42
CA THR A 24 3.58 -10.10 0.28
C THR A 24 2.09 -9.91 0.54
N LEU A 25 1.62 -8.71 0.24
CA LEU A 25 0.24 -8.28 0.42
C LEU A 25 -0.39 -7.99 -0.94
N SER A 26 -1.64 -8.42 -1.10
CA SER A 26 -2.45 -8.09 -2.26
C SER A 26 -3.42 -6.95 -1.90
N ILE A 27 -3.51 -5.98 -2.80
CA ILE A 27 -4.44 -4.85 -2.76
C ILE A 27 -5.48 -5.10 -3.85
N ARG A 28 -6.71 -5.36 -3.43
CA ARG A 28 -7.82 -5.76 -4.30
C ARG A 28 -9.02 -4.84 -4.07
N PRO A 29 -9.69 -4.33 -5.13
CA PRO A 29 -10.98 -3.66 -4.95
C PRO A 29 -12.01 -4.60 -4.32
N SER A 30 -12.83 -4.09 -3.41
CA SER A 30 -13.95 -4.85 -2.86
C SER A 30 -14.92 -5.20 -3.98
N PRO A 31 -15.50 -6.41 -3.99
CA PRO A 31 -16.53 -6.78 -4.96
C PRO A 31 -17.81 -5.93 -4.80
N GLU A 32 -18.04 -5.36 -3.61
CA GLU A 32 -19.23 -4.58 -3.29
C GLU A 32 -19.07 -3.09 -3.59
N ASP A 33 -17.84 -2.57 -3.46
CA ASP A 33 -17.54 -1.15 -3.67
C ASP A 33 -16.11 -0.98 -4.22
N SER A 34 -16.02 -0.47 -5.45
CA SER A 34 -14.73 -0.22 -6.13
C SER A 34 -13.86 0.85 -5.47
N ASN A 35 -14.43 1.69 -4.59
CA ASN A 35 -13.70 2.67 -3.79
C ASN A 35 -13.13 2.07 -2.51
N VAL A 36 -13.51 0.84 -2.16
CA VAL A 36 -12.98 0.11 -1.01
C VAL A 36 -11.93 -0.87 -1.50
N PHE A 37 -10.77 -0.89 -0.85
CA PHE A 37 -9.65 -1.77 -1.16
C PHE A 37 -9.37 -2.69 0.02
N LEU A 38 -9.33 -3.98 -0.26
CA LEU A 38 -9.04 -5.05 0.68
C LEU A 38 -7.54 -5.34 0.66
N ILE A 39 -6.90 -5.32 1.83
CA ILE A 39 -5.50 -5.66 2.02
C ILE A 39 -5.43 -7.05 2.65
N ILE A 40 -4.97 -8.03 1.89
CA ILE A 40 -4.91 -9.44 2.29
C ILE A 40 -3.49 -9.99 2.08
N PRO A 41 -3.06 -11.02 2.82
CA PRO A 41 -1.86 -11.77 2.46
C PRO A 41 -2.00 -12.33 1.04
N ASP A 42 -0.94 -12.26 0.25
CA ASP A 42 -0.96 -12.89 -1.07
C ASP A 42 -1.09 -14.41 -0.95
N GLY A 43 -1.85 -15.02 -1.86
CA GLY A 43 -2.21 -16.43 -1.81
C GLY A 43 -3.35 -16.77 -0.84
N ALA A 44 -3.86 -15.82 -0.06
CA ALA A 44 -5.05 -16.05 0.77
C ALA A 44 -6.29 -16.37 -0.11
N PRO A 45 -7.22 -17.23 0.38
CA PRO A 45 -8.50 -17.47 -0.28
C PRO A 45 -9.27 -16.18 -0.56
N LYS A 46 -10.11 -16.16 -1.58
CA LYS A 46 -10.84 -14.94 -1.97
C LYS A 46 -11.77 -14.44 -0.87
N GLU A 47 -12.28 -15.36 -0.08
CA GLU A 47 -13.23 -15.18 1.02
C GLU A 47 -12.53 -14.84 2.35
N ALA A 48 -11.19 -14.83 2.36
CA ALA A 48 -10.45 -14.48 3.56
C ALA A 48 -10.76 -13.05 4.01
N PRO A 49 -10.98 -12.81 5.31
CA PRO A 49 -11.19 -11.46 5.82
C PRO A 49 -9.94 -10.60 5.58
N PRO A 50 -10.11 -9.30 5.25
CA PRO A 50 -8.99 -8.39 5.07
C PRO A 50 -8.25 -8.15 6.39
N LEU A 51 -6.91 -8.04 6.32
CA LEU A 51 -6.12 -7.54 7.44
C LEU A 51 -6.48 -6.08 7.71
N ASN A 52 -6.49 -5.30 6.64
CA ASN A 52 -6.86 -3.90 6.64
C ASN A 52 -7.75 -3.60 5.43
N THR A 53 -8.58 -2.58 5.57
CA THR A 53 -9.37 -2.03 4.47
C THR A 53 -8.98 -0.58 4.25
N ILE A 54 -8.97 -0.11 3.01
CA ILE A 54 -8.76 1.30 2.68
C ILE A 54 -9.94 1.78 1.84
N SER A 55 -10.66 2.79 2.32
CA SER A 55 -11.68 3.49 1.53
C SER A 55 -11.07 4.72 0.88
N LYS A 56 -11.29 4.87 -0.42
CA LYS A 56 -11.04 6.10 -1.17
C LYS A 56 -12.30 6.98 -1.11
N ARG A 57 -12.10 8.29 -0.97
CA ARG A 57 -13.17 9.28 -0.90
C ARG A 57 -12.87 10.48 -1.79
N ASP A 58 -13.93 11.15 -2.23
CA ASP A 58 -13.81 12.39 -3.01
C ASP A 58 -13.53 13.61 -2.10
N ASP A 59 -13.98 13.55 -0.84
CA ASP A 59 -13.72 14.55 0.18
C ASP A 59 -12.46 14.24 1.00
N LYS A 60 -12.06 15.18 1.86
CA LYS A 60 -10.93 15.01 2.76
C LYS A 60 -11.40 14.35 4.06
N PRO A 61 -10.69 13.33 4.58
CA PRO A 61 -9.48 12.71 4.04
C PRO A 61 -9.76 11.83 2.81
N ASN A 62 -8.91 11.93 1.79
CA ASN A 62 -9.05 11.23 0.50
C ASN A 62 -8.92 9.71 0.62
N PHE A 63 -8.19 9.24 1.63
CA PHE A 63 -8.13 7.82 1.98
C PHE A 63 -8.31 7.64 3.48
N VAL A 64 -9.02 6.59 3.87
CA VAL A 64 -9.15 6.15 5.26
C VAL A 64 -8.81 4.67 5.36
N ALA A 65 -7.88 4.34 6.23
CA ALA A 65 -7.46 2.98 6.54
C ALA A 65 -8.15 2.48 7.81
N TYR A 66 -8.62 1.23 7.76
CA TYR A 66 -9.31 0.55 8.84
C TYR A 66 -8.62 -0.78 9.15
N ARG A 67 -8.61 -1.18 10.42
CA ARG A 67 -8.27 -2.55 10.82
C ARG A 67 -9.49 -3.44 10.55
N GLY A 68 -9.40 -4.35 9.58
CA GLY A 68 -10.56 -5.17 9.18
C GLY A 68 -11.67 -4.33 8.50
N PRO A 69 -12.97 -4.49 8.87
CA PRO A 69 -14.09 -3.83 8.20
C PRO A 69 -14.06 -2.29 8.26
N PRO A 70 -14.61 -1.59 7.25
CA PRO A 70 -14.60 -0.12 7.14
C PRO A 70 -15.67 0.56 8.02
N ILE A 71 -15.58 0.37 9.33
CA ILE A 71 -16.44 1.01 10.33
C ILE A 71 -15.65 2.06 11.14
N PRO A 72 -16.29 3.14 11.64
CA PRO A 72 -15.59 4.25 12.29
C PRO A 72 -14.66 3.85 13.45
N GLU A 73 -15.04 2.83 14.22
CA GLU A 73 -14.29 2.34 15.39
C GLU A 73 -12.96 1.68 15.00
N ASN A 74 -12.85 1.26 13.74
CA ASN A 74 -11.68 0.57 13.21
C ASN A 74 -10.68 1.50 12.51
N ILE A 75 -10.92 2.81 12.49
CA ILE A 75 -10.03 3.76 11.81
C ILE A 75 -8.64 3.72 12.45
N ILE A 76 -7.63 3.40 11.64
CA ILE A 76 -6.22 3.32 12.03
C ILE A 76 -5.34 4.28 11.24
N GLY A 77 -5.85 4.90 10.18
CA GLY A 77 -5.13 5.96 9.51
C GLY A 77 -5.93 6.70 8.45
N THR A 78 -5.39 7.83 8.03
CA THR A 78 -5.99 8.73 7.03
C THR A 78 -4.91 9.33 6.14
N ALA A 79 -5.24 9.57 4.87
CA ALA A 79 -4.40 10.35 3.96
C ALA A 79 -5.19 11.53 3.37
N THR A 80 -4.61 12.72 3.44
CA THR A 80 -5.16 13.94 2.85
C THR A 80 -4.21 14.45 1.79
N ILE A 81 -4.69 14.52 0.55
CA ILE A 81 -3.92 14.99 -0.60
C ILE A 81 -4.08 16.51 -0.71
N HIS A 82 -2.96 17.20 -0.86
CA HIS A 82 -2.90 18.64 -1.12
C HIS A 82 -2.25 18.87 -2.48
N PHE A 83 -3.10 18.99 -3.50
CA PHE A 83 -2.66 19.14 -4.88
C PHE A 83 -1.82 20.42 -5.11
N SER A 84 -2.19 21.54 -4.49
CA SER A 84 -1.51 22.83 -4.65
C SER A 84 -0.06 22.84 -4.16
N THR A 85 0.25 22.03 -3.14
CA THR A 85 1.59 21.93 -2.54
C THR A 85 2.32 20.65 -2.93
N THR A 86 1.67 19.76 -3.69
CA THR A 86 2.16 18.42 -4.03
C THR A 86 2.61 17.64 -2.78
N THR A 87 1.82 17.77 -1.70
CA THR A 87 2.07 17.08 -0.42
C THR A 87 0.89 16.20 -0.04
N ILE A 88 1.16 15.24 0.83
CA ILE A 88 0.15 14.35 1.41
C ILE A 88 0.36 14.32 2.91
N ASP A 89 -0.68 14.66 3.66
CA ASP A 89 -0.67 14.49 5.12
C ASP A 89 -1.19 13.10 5.45
N LEU A 90 -0.38 12.31 6.15
CA LEU A 90 -0.78 11.03 6.69
C LEU A 90 -0.93 11.15 8.21
N SER A 91 -1.96 10.49 8.74
CA SER A 91 -2.05 10.18 10.17
C SER A 91 -2.25 8.68 10.31
N ILE A 92 -1.40 8.00 11.06
CA ILE A 92 -1.40 6.54 11.20
C ILE A 92 -1.18 6.22 12.66
N PHE A 93 -2.14 5.53 13.29
CA PHE A 93 -2.15 5.30 14.73
C PHE A 93 -1.87 6.61 15.53
N ASN A 94 -2.51 7.70 15.11
CA ASN A 94 -2.34 9.07 15.63
C ASN A 94 -0.93 9.67 15.48
N GLN A 95 -0.06 9.06 14.67
CA GLN A 95 1.23 9.64 14.30
C GLN A 95 1.12 10.37 12.97
N HIS A 96 1.41 11.66 13.00
CA HIS A 96 1.35 12.52 11.82
C HIS A 96 2.67 12.53 11.06
N MET A 97 2.59 12.42 9.74
CA MET A 97 3.73 12.54 8.84
C MET A 97 3.32 13.20 7.52
N VAL A 98 4.27 13.90 6.89
CA VAL A 98 4.03 14.56 5.61
C VAL A 98 4.86 13.87 4.54
N VAL A 99 4.19 13.40 3.49
CA VAL A 99 4.81 12.87 2.29
C VAL A 99 5.00 14.01 1.29
N LYS A 100 6.21 14.15 0.77
CA LYS A 100 6.59 15.20 -0.17
C LYS A 100 7.10 14.61 -1.47
N ASN A 101 6.65 15.15 -2.59
CA ASN A 101 7.22 14.86 -3.90
C ASN A 101 8.55 15.61 -4.07
N SER A 102 9.48 15.02 -4.82
CA SER A 102 10.70 15.67 -5.29
C SER A 102 10.62 15.84 -6.80
N LEU A 103 11.35 16.82 -7.35
CA LEU A 103 11.37 17.13 -8.79
C LEU A 103 11.70 15.92 -9.70
N SER A 104 12.29 14.86 -9.16
CA SER A 104 12.58 13.60 -9.86
C SER A 104 11.43 12.58 -9.85
N GLY A 105 10.25 12.96 -9.37
CA GLY A 105 9.07 12.08 -9.23
C GLY A 105 9.13 11.12 -8.04
N ASN A 106 10.16 11.22 -7.19
CA ASN A 106 10.27 10.39 -5.99
C ASN A 106 9.49 11.01 -4.84
N TRP A 107 8.91 10.18 -3.97
CA TRP A 107 8.19 10.60 -2.77
C TRP A 107 8.98 10.28 -1.53
N SER A 108 9.07 11.20 -0.56
CA SER A 108 9.79 10.98 0.70
C SER A 108 8.95 11.37 1.90
N PHE A 109 9.11 10.65 3.00
CA PHE A 109 8.45 10.93 4.27
C PHE A 109 9.35 10.46 5.42
N GLU A 110 9.05 10.92 6.62
CA GLU A 110 9.78 10.55 7.83
C GLU A 110 8.80 10.12 8.91
N THR A 111 9.14 9.04 9.61
CA THR A 111 8.38 8.55 10.74
C THR A 111 9.16 8.82 12.02
N PRO A 112 8.50 9.19 13.14
CA PRO A 112 9.20 9.53 14.38
C PRO A 112 10.13 8.42 14.91
N HIS A 113 9.77 7.15 14.70
CA HIS A 113 10.48 6.01 15.29
C HIS A 113 11.30 5.17 14.30
N MET A 114 11.06 5.28 12.99
CA MET A 114 11.74 4.46 11.97
C MET A 114 12.59 5.29 11.01
N GLY A 115 12.57 6.61 11.14
CA GLY A 115 13.37 7.52 10.33
C GLY A 115 12.78 7.77 8.94
N LYS A 116 13.67 8.09 8.00
CA LYS A 116 13.32 8.60 6.67
C LYS A 116 13.19 7.49 5.64
N PHE A 117 12.14 7.61 4.83
CA PHE A 117 11.81 6.71 3.75
C PHE A 117 11.67 7.45 2.41
N LYS A 118 11.91 6.72 1.33
CA LYS A 118 11.77 7.23 -0.04
C LYS A 118 11.16 6.18 -0.97
N TRP A 119 9.99 6.48 -1.52
CA TRP A 119 9.45 5.78 -2.68
C TRP A 119 10.14 6.29 -3.95
N LYS A 120 10.76 5.37 -4.69
CA LYS A 120 11.34 5.63 -6.00
C LYS A 120 10.49 4.98 -7.08
N VAL A 121 10.21 5.72 -8.14
CA VAL A 121 9.59 5.14 -9.34
C VAL A 121 10.60 4.22 -10.01
N ASN A 122 10.21 2.99 -10.31
CA ASN A 122 11.03 2.10 -11.10
C ASN A 122 11.02 2.60 -12.56
N GLN A 123 12.10 3.26 -12.97
CA GLN A 123 12.20 3.91 -14.27
C GLN A 123 12.11 2.93 -15.46
N MET A 124 12.40 1.64 -15.25
CA MET A 124 12.31 0.63 -16.30
C MET A 124 10.86 0.26 -16.63
N THR A 125 9.98 0.26 -15.63
CA THR A 125 8.57 -0.15 -15.80
C THR A 125 7.58 1.02 -15.73
N GLY A 126 8.01 2.19 -15.23
CA GLY A 126 7.22 3.41 -15.06
C GLY A 126 6.02 3.30 -14.10
N SER A 127 5.65 2.10 -13.66
CA SER A 127 4.37 1.79 -13.02
C SER A 127 4.51 1.16 -11.62
N SER A 128 5.72 0.71 -11.28
CA SER A 128 6.06 0.16 -9.97
C SER A 128 6.88 1.14 -9.15
N TYR A 129 6.76 1.02 -7.82
CA TYR A 129 7.45 1.87 -6.87
C TYR A 129 8.24 0.99 -5.89
N GLU A 130 9.37 1.49 -5.44
CA GLU A 130 10.25 0.80 -4.52
C GLU A 130 10.56 1.70 -3.33
N LEU A 131 10.37 1.17 -2.12
CA LEU A 131 10.61 1.89 -0.87
C LEU A 131 12.04 1.64 -0.41
N TYR A 132 12.76 2.71 -0.12
CA TYR A 132 14.10 2.69 0.42
C TYR A 132 14.15 3.40 1.78
N ASP A 133 15.02 2.93 2.68
CA ASP A 133 15.39 3.65 3.89
C ASP A 133 16.54 4.65 3.65
N ARG A 134 16.96 5.34 4.72
CA ARG A 134 18.10 6.28 4.68
C ARG A 134 19.42 5.62 4.25
N ALA A 135 19.61 4.34 4.52
CA ALA A 135 20.79 3.57 4.15
C ALA A 135 20.70 3.00 2.73
N GLU A 136 19.71 3.43 1.94
CA GLU A 136 19.46 2.96 0.57
C GLU A 136 19.18 1.45 0.50
N ARG A 137 18.68 0.86 1.61
CA ARG A 137 18.20 -0.52 1.63
C ARG A 137 16.77 -0.56 1.15
N LYS A 138 16.48 -1.49 0.24
CA LYS A 138 15.13 -1.71 -0.28
C LYS A 138 14.27 -2.43 0.75
N LEU A 139 13.19 -1.81 1.17
CA LEU A 139 12.28 -2.34 2.19
C LEU A 139 10.99 -2.91 1.60
N ALA A 140 10.49 -2.32 0.52
CA ALA A 140 9.26 -2.77 -0.12
C ALA A 140 9.22 -2.47 -1.61
N LYS A 141 8.34 -3.16 -2.33
CA LYS A 141 8.04 -2.91 -3.74
C LYS A 141 6.53 -2.99 -3.95
N HIS A 142 5.95 -1.95 -4.56
CA HIS A 142 4.57 -1.92 -5.01
C HIS A 142 4.51 -2.10 -6.54
N GLY A 143 3.64 -2.99 -7.04
CA GLY A 143 3.52 -3.25 -8.48
C GLY A 143 2.23 -4.00 -8.87
N SER A 144 2.20 -4.46 -10.11
CA SER A 144 1.15 -5.36 -10.61
C SER A 144 1.25 -6.74 -9.94
N ALA A 145 0.11 -7.37 -9.63
CA ALA A 145 0.07 -8.74 -9.12
C ALA A 145 0.27 -9.82 -10.22
N GLY A 146 0.69 -9.40 -11.41
CA GLY A 146 0.97 -10.25 -12.56
C GLY A 146 -0.12 -10.22 -13.63
N ILE A 147 0.12 -10.93 -14.73
CA ILE A 147 -0.77 -10.96 -15.91
C ILE A 147 -2.11 -11.66 -15.58
N THR A 148 -2.10 -12.62 -14.67
CA THR A 148 -3.29 -13.37 -14.25
C THR A 148 -4.22 -12.59 -13.32
N ARG A 149 -3.74 -11.50 -12.71
CA ARG A 149 -4.49 -10.65 -11.76
C ARG A 149 -4.31 -9.16 -12.09
N PRO A 150 -4.71 -8.71 -13.30
CA PRO A 150 -4.35 -7.38 -13.81
C PRO A 150 -4.97 -6.22 -13.02
N MET A 151 -6.13 -6.47 -12.39
CA MET A 151 -6.84 -5.50 -11.55
C MET A 151 -6.30 -5.43 -10.12
N GLU A 152 -5.48 -6.39 -9.70
CA GLU A 152 -4.89 -6.43 -8.37
C GLU A 152 -3.50 -5.79 -8.38
N LYS A 153 -3.18 -5.14 -7.27
CA LYS A 153 -1.83 -4.65 -6.99
C LYS A 153 -1.22 -5.46 -5.87
N GLN A 154 0.09 -5.45 -5.81
CA GLN A 154 0.85 -6.20 -4.83
C GLN A 154 1.87 -5.30 -4.16
N ILE A 155 2.05 -5.47 -2.86
CA ILE A 155 3.16 -4.92 -2.10
C ILE A 155 3.97 -6.08 -1.52
N SER A 156 5.19 -6.26 -1.99
CA SER A 156 6.18 -7.14 -1.38
C SER A 156 6.98 -6.35 -0.36
N VAL A 157 7.05 -6.85 0.87
CA VAL A 157 7.82 -6.28 1.98
C VAL A 157 8.98 -7.22 2.26
N PHE A 158 10.20 -6.69 2.27
CA PHE A 158 11.45 -7.47 2.36
C PHE A 158 12.07 -7.45 3.75
N VAL A 159 11.34 -6.95 4.74
CA VAL A 159 11.78 -6.85 6.14
C VAL A 159 10.63 -7.23 7.08
N PRO A 160 10.94 -7.77 8.28
CA PRO A 160 9.94 -7.90 9.34
C PRO A 160 9.25 -6.55 9.59
N CYS A 161 7.93 -6.56 9.69
CA CYS A 161 7.16 -5.34 9.89
C CYS A 161 5.92 -5.56 10.76
N ASP A 162 5.61 -4.53 11.54
CA ASP A 162 4.41 -4.44 12.35
C ASP A 162 3.24 -3.83 11.57
N ASP A 163 2.11 -3.66 12.25
CA ASP A 163 0.92 -3.04 11.67
C ASP A 163 1.16 -1.58 11.29
N PHE A 164 1.92 -0.83 12.11
CA PHE A 164 2.22 0.58 11.86
C PHE A 164 2.93 0.75 10.52
N PHE A 165 4.03 0.03 10.31
CA PHE A 165 4.77 0.09 9.07
C PHE A 165 3.93 -0.39 7.88
N THR A 166 3.12 -1.42 8.07
CA THR A 166 2.27 -1.97 7.02
C THR A 166 1.24 -0.98 6.53
N VAL A 167 0.52 -0.34 7.46
CA VAL A 167 -0.45 0.71 7.11
C VAL A 167 0.28 1.89 6.47
N THR A 168 1.47 2.23 6.97
CA THR A 168 2.30 3.31 6.41
C THR A 168 2.67 3.05 4.95
N ILE A 169 3.21 1.87 4.62
CA ILE A 169 3.62 1.60 3.25
C ILE A 169 2.42 1.51 2.31
N VAL A 170 1.31 0.91 2.73
CA VAL A 170 0.12 0.73 1.88
C VAL A 170 -0.57 2.09 1.65
N LEU A 171 -0.85 2.83 2.72
CA LEU A 171 -1.59 4.09 2.63
C LEU A 171 -0.76 5.17 1.92
N SER A 172 0.54 5.26 2.20
CA SER A 172 1.42 6.22 1.53
C SER A 172 1.49 5.97 0.02
N ILE A 173 1.68 4.71 -0.42
CA ILE A 173 1.82 4.45 -1.86
C ILE A 173 0.50 4.65 -2.61
N MET A 174 -0.63 4.30 -2.00
CA MET A 174 -1.95 4.56 -2.60
C MET A 174 -2.18 6.06 -2.79
N ALA A 175 -1.87 6.87 -1.78
CA ALA A 175 -2.02 8.32 -1.86
C ALA A 175 -1.05 8.96 -2.87
N CYS A 176 0.23 8.54 -2.88
CA CYS A 176 1.22 9.01 -3.85
C CYS A 176 0.77 8.75 -5.30
N LYS A 177 0.33 7.52 -5.58
CA LYS A 177 -0.14 7.14 -6.93
C LYS A 177 -1.40 7.90 -7.35
N GLU A 178 -2.29 8.20 -6.41
CA GLU A 178 -3.48 9.00 -6.73
C GLU A 178 -3.09 10.44 -7.08
N LEU A 179 -2.17 11.05 -6.31
CA LEU A 179 -1.68 12.40 -6.62
C LEU A 179 -0.89 12.43 -7.95
N ASP A 180 -0.05 11.43 -8.24
CA ASP A 180 0.62 11.30 -9.54
C ASP A 180 -0.41 11.21 -10.69
N LYS A 181 -1.47 10.40 -10.52
CA LYS A 181 -2.56 10.29 -11.50
C LYS A 181 -3.32 11.61 -11.70
N ILE A 182 -3.53 12.38 -10.63
CA ILE A 182 -4.17 13.71 -10.73
C ILE A 182 -3.24 14.66 -11.50
N ASN A 183 -1.94 14.68 -11.18
CA ASN A 183 -0.94 15.50 -11.87
C ASN A 183 -0.88 15.19 -13.38
N GLU A 184 -0.82 13.91 -13.76
CA GLU A 184 -0.82 13.47 -15.17
C GLU A 184 -2.07 13.93 -15.92
N LYS A 185 -3.25 13.80 -15.31
CA LYS A 185 -4.51 14.26 -15.91
C LYS A 185 -4.53 15.77 -16.13
N VAL A 186 -3.99 16.55 -15.19
CA VAL A 186 -3.92 18.01 -15.31
C VAL A 186 -2.92 18.42 -16.38
N ALA A 187 -1.73 17.81 -16.41
CA ALA A 187 -0.72 18.07 -17.43
C ALA A 187 -1.22 17.76 -18.85
N GLY A 188 -1.90 16.62 -19.04
CA GLY A 188 -2.46 16.26 -20.34
C GLY A 188 -3.54 17.23 -20.85
N LYS A 189 -4.38 17.78 -19.95
CA LYS A 189 -5.38 18.80 -20.31
C LYS A 189 -4.73 20.10 -20.79
N LEU A 190 -3.63 20.53 -20.15
CA LEU A 190 -2.91 21.75 -20.55
C LEU A 190 -2.28 21.61 -21.93
N ILE A 191 -1.69 20.46 -22.24
CA ILE A 191 -1.06 20.19 -23.54
C ILE A 191 -2.12 20.19 -24.66
N ASN A 192 -3.24 19.49 -24.45
CA ASN A 192 -4.32 19.45 -25.45
C ASN A 192 -4.98 20.82 -25.68
N GLY A 193 -5.03 21.68 -24.65
CA GLY A 193 -5.55 23.03 -24.78
C GLY A 193 -4.65 23.97 -25.61
N ILE A 194 -3.34 23.71 -25.66
CA ILE A 194 -2.38 24.53 -26.42
C ILE A 194 -2.30 24.08 -27.89
N VAL A 195 -2.41 22.79 -28.17
CA VAL A 195 -2.37 22.24 -29.55
C VAL A 195 -3.65 22.51 -30.33
N GLY A 196 -4.76 22.82 -29.65
CA GLY A 196 -6.04 23.17 -30.26
C GLY A 196 -6.25 24.66 -30.57
N MET A 197 -5.22 25.50 -30.42
CA MET A 197 -5.24 26.94 -30.76
C MET A 197 -4.44 27.24 -32.03
#